data_AF-A0A355SZ93-F1
#
_entry.id   AF-A0A355SZ93-F1
#
_cell.length_a   1.000
_cell.length_b   1.000
_cell.length_c   1.000
_cell.angle_alpha   90.00
_cell.angle_beta   90.00
_cell.angle_gamma   90.00
#
_symmetry.space_group_name_H-M   'P 1'
#
loop_
_entity.id
_entity.type
_entity.pdbx_description
1 polymer ?
#
loop_
_entity_poly.entity_id
_entity_poly.type
_entity_poly.pdbx_seq_one_letter_code
_entity_poly.pdbx_strand_id
1 'polypeptide(L)'
;AGAARILDGSLRSVSPLALRRKLSILWENRRMITEVESDAFGKMVVMEVGATCVGGMHSTFTAGSQVEQGTDKGYFSFGGSCVTTVYKKGAIRLDDDLLEQAAHGREVYAKMGERCGIA
;
A
#
# COMPACT_ATOMS: atom_id res chain seq x y z
N ALA A 1 -8.93 5.64 11.24
CA ALA A 1 -8.99 5.11 9.87
C ALA A 1 -10.44 5.01 9.39
N GLY A 2 -10.72 5.34 8.14
CA GLY A 2 -12.06 5.24 7.56
C GLY A 2 -12.47 3.80 7.23
N ALA A 3 -13.72 3.60 6.82
CA ALA A 3 -14.20 2.28 6.41
C ALA A 3 -13.44 1.74 5.19
N ALA A 4 -13.02 0.48 5.25
CA ALA A 4 -12.39 -0.19 4.13
C ALA A 4 -13.42 -0.49 3.03
N ARG A 5 -13.07 -0.20 1.77
CA ARG A 5 -13.96 -0.39 0.61
C ARG A 5 -13.25 -1.22 -0.45
N ILE A 6 -13.90 -2.26 -0.96
CA ILE A 6 -13.37 -3.05 -2.06
C ILE A 6 -13.80 -2.41 -3.37
N LEU A 7 -12.84 -2.20 -4.26
CA LEU A 7 -13.06 -1.93 -5.67
C LEU A 7 -12.72 -3.17 -6.47
N ASP A 8 -13.64 -3.59 -7.32
CA ASP A 8 -13.40 -4.70 -8.24
C ASP A 8 -12.38 -4.32 -9.32
N GLY A 9 -11.82 -5.34 -9.95
CA GLY A 9 -10.79 -5.18 -10.97
C GLY A 9 -10.15 -6.50 -11.35
N SER A 10 -9.09 -6.43 -12.14
CA SER A 10 -8.34 -7.63 -12.52
C SER A 10 -7.51 -8.21 -11.36
N LEU A 11 -6.92 -9.38 -11.58
CA LEU A 11 -5.97 -10.02 -10.66
C LEU A 11 -4.65 -10.30 -11.37
N ARG A 12 -4.06 -9.27 -11.98
CA ARG A 12 -2.76 -9.37 -12.65
C ARG A 12 -1.64 -9.47 -11.60
N SER A 13 -0.54 -10.11 -11.96
CA SER A 13 0.65 -10.21 -11.08
C SER A 13 1.13 -8.81 -10.69
N VAL A 14 1.43 -8.63 -9.41
CA VAL A 14 2.08 -7.43 -8.85
C VAL A 14 3.59 -7.61 -8.68
N SER A 15 4.16 -8.63 -9.33
CA SER A 15 5.62 -8.83 -9.31
C SER A 15 6.36 -7.63 -9.92
N PRO A 16 7.61 -7.37 -9.52
CA PRO A 16 8.41 -6.28 -10.09
C PRO A 16 8.49 -6.33 -11.62
N LEU A 17 8.57 -7.53 -12.20
CA LEU A 17 8.59 -7.72 -13.65
C LEU A 17 7.30 -7.23 -14.32
N ALA A 18 6.14 -7.47 -13.70
CA ALA A 18 4.85 -7.01 -14.20
C ALA A 18 4.69 -5.49 -14.01
N LEU A 19 5.03 -4.96 -12.82
CA LEU A 19 4.90 -3.55 -12.50
C LEU A 19 5.82 -2.65 -13.34
N ARG A 20 7.04 -3.11 -13.68
CA ARG A 20 7.94 -2.41 -14.61
C ARG A 20 7.34 -2.23 -16.00
N ARG A 21 6.42 -3.11 -16.42
CA ARG A 21 5.75 -3.02 -17.73
C ARG A 21 4.47 -2.19 -17.68
N LYS A 22 3.71 -2.30 -16.59
CA LYS A 22 2.41 -1.65 -16.46
C LYS A 22 2.12 -1.31 -15.00
N LEU A 23 2.52 -0.11 -14.57
CA LEU A 23 2.27 0.37 -13.21
C LEU A 23 0.76 0.46 -12.89
N SER A 24 -0.08 0.63 -13.91
CA SER A 24 -1.53 0.71 -13.72
C SER A 24 -2.18 -0.54 -13.18
N ILE A 25 -1.46 -1.67 -13.12
CA ILE A 25 -1.87 -2.85 -12.35
C ILE A 25 -2.27 -2.46 -10.91
N LEU A 26 -1.58 -1.50 -10.28
CA LEU A 26 -1.88 -1.07 -8.90
C LEU A 26 -3.28 -0.45 -8.73
N TRP A 27 -3.81 0.21 -9.76
CA TRP A 27 -5.14 0.86 -9.72
C TRP A 27 -6.19 0.23 -10.63
N GLU A 28 -5.82 -0.76 -11.45
CA GLU A 28 -6.74 -1.58 -12.25
C GLU A 28 -7.09 -2.90 -11.55
N ASN A 29 -6.22 -3.42 -10.69
CA ASN A 29 -6.52 -4.64 -9.95
C ASN A 29 -7.61 -4.41 -8.90
N ARG A 30 -8.30 -5.52 -8.57
CA ARG A 30 -9.17 -5.60 -7.40
C ARG A 30 -8.36 -5.19 -6.18
N ARG A 31 -8.85 -4.23 -5.41
CA ARG A 31 -8.12 -3.65 -4.28
C ARG A 31 -9.06 -3.19 -3.19
N MET A 32 -8.60 -3.24 -1.95
CA MET A 32 -9.28 -2.65 -0.81
C MET A 32 -8.65 -1.29 -0.53
N ILE A 33 -9.46 -0.25 -0.39
CA ILE A 33 -9.02 1.11 -0.11
C ILE A 33 -9.43 1.49 1.31
N THR A 34 -8.47 2.01 2.07
CA THR A 34 -8.70 2.62 3.38
C THR A 34 -8.12 4.03 3.39
N GLU A 35 -8.97 5.02 3.63
CA GLU A 35 -8.52 6.40 3.89
C GLU A 35 -8.09 6.51 5.36
N VAL A 36 -6.92 7.10 5.60
CA VAL A 36 -6.37 7.31 6.95
C VAL A 36 -6.05 8.79 7.10
N GLU A 37 -6.52 9.39 8.18
CA GLU A 37 -6.05 10.71 8.60
C GLU A 37 -4.93 10.48 9.61
N SER A 38 -3.76 11.06 9.33
CA SER A 38 -2.56 10.96 10.17
C SER A 38 -2.19 12.34 10.70
N ASP A 39 -1.86 12.44 11.98
CA ASP A 39 -1.40 13.71 12.56
C ASP A 39 -0.07 14.18 11.92
N ALA A 40 0.78 13.25 11.50
CA ALA A 40 2.06 13.54 10.86
C ALA A 40 1.92 13.77 9.35
N PHE A 41 1.23 12.87 8.64
CA PHE A 41 1.21 12.86 7.17
C PHE A 41 -0.09 13.43 6.56
N GLY A 42 -1.02 13.89 7.40
CA GLY A 42 -2.37 14.27 7.00
C GLY A 42 -3.14 13.12 6.34
N LYS A 43 -4.08 13.47 5.47
CA LYS A 43 -4.86 12.50 4.70
C LYS A 43 -4.00 11.67 3.74
N MET A 44 -4.01 10.36 3.95
CA MET A 44 -3.35 9.35 3.13
C MET A 44 -4.30 8.21 2.78
N VAL A 45 -3.90 7.39 1.80
CA VAL A 45 -4.66 6.21 1.37
C VAL A 45 -3.77 4.99 1.44
N VAL A 46 -4.24 3.94 2.12
CA VAL A 46 -3.61 2.62 2.16
C VAL A 46 -4.46 1.66 1.35
N MET A 47 -3.84 0.92 0.43
CA MET A 47 -4.52 -0.01 -0.44
C MET A 47 -3.88 -1.39 -0.43
N GLU A 48 -4.66 -2.40 -0.07
CA GLU A 48 -4.32 -3.79 -0.36
C GLU A 48 -4.66 -4.08 -1.81
N VAL A 49 -3.69 -4.51 -2.61
CA VAL A 49 -3.87 -4.79 -4.04
C VAL A 49 -3.87 -6.30 -4.26
N GLY A 50 -4.99 -6.84 -4.72
CA GLY A 50 -5.10 -8.25 -5.09
C GLY A 50 -4.24 -8.58 -6.32
N ALA A 51 -3.82 -9.83 -6.43
CA ALA A 51 -2.99 -10.32 -7.51
C ALA A 51 -3.39 -11.74 -7.94
N THR A 52 -2.67 -12.30 -8.90
CA THR A 52 -2.91 -13.65 -9.41
C THR A 52 -2.92 -14.66 -8.25
N CYS A 53 -3.99 -15.44 -8.14
CA CYS A 53 -4.27 -16.39 -7.05
C CYS A 53 -4.50 -15.79 -5.64
N VAL A 54 -4.30 -14.48 -5.44
CA VAL A 54 -4.45 -13.81 -4.13
C VAL A 54 -5.51 -12.72 -4.26
N GLY A 55 -6.77 -13.10 -4.06
CA GLY A 55 -7.93 -12.22 -4.22
C GLY A 55 -8.56 -11.76 -2.91
N GLY A 56 -8.57 -12.59 -1.86
CA GLY A 56 -9.26 -12.30 -0.61
C GLY A 56 -8.51 -11.27 0.23
N MET A 57 -9.21 -10.24 0.70
CA MET A 57 -8.68 -9.16 1.53
C MET A 57 -9.65 -8.92 2.68
N HIS A 58 -9.14 -8.91 3.90
CA HIS A 58 -9.94 -8.84 5.12
C HIS A 58 -9.37 -7.74 6.02
N SER A 59 -10.19 -6.76 6.38
CA SER A 59 -9.82 -5.76 7.39
C SER A 59 -10.18 -6.28 8.79
N THR A 60 -9.29 -6.06 9.76
CA THR A 60 -9.48 -6.45 11.17
C THR A 60 -9.69 -5.25 12.10
N PHE A 61 -9.39 -4.04 11.63
CA PHE A 61 -9.62 -2.81 12.39
C PHE A 61 -11.09 -2.37 12.36
N THR A 62 -11.50 -1.57 13.35
CA THR A 62 -12.83 -0.95 13.39
C THR A 62 -12.83 0.38 12.64
N ALA A 63 -13.73 0.53 11.68
CA ALA A 63 -13.89 1.79 10.95
C ALA A 63 -14.19 2.95 11.91
N GLY A 64 -13.55 4.10 11.70
CA GLY A 64 -13.67 5.28 12.55
C GLY A 64 -12.78 5.26 13.80
N SER A 65 -12.08 4.15 14.10
CA SER A 65 -11.18 4.10 15.25
C SER A 65 -9.86 4.80 14.98
N GLN A 66 -9.19 5.22 16.06
CA GLN A 66 -7.77 5.51 16.03
C GLN A 66 -6.99 4.21 15.78
N VAL A 67 -5.89 4.32 15.03
CA VAL A 67 -4.99 3.20 14.72
C VAL A 67 -3.56 3.68 14.91
N GLU A 68 -2.67 2.79 15.31
CA GLU A 68 -1.26 3.10 15.55
C GLU A 68 -0.38 2.43 14.50
N GLN A 69 0.77 3.04 14.20
CA GLN A 69 1.73 2.45 13.27
C GLN A 69 2.22 1.09 13.78
N GLY A 70 2.19 0.09 12.91
CA GLY A 70 2.60 -1.28 13.24
C GLY A 70 1.48 -2.15 13.82
N THR A 71 0.29 -1.60 14.05
CA THR A 71 -0.88 -2.40 14.46
C THR A 71 -1.51 -3.15 13.29
N ASP A 72 -2.23 -4.23 13.61
CA ASP A 72 -2.90 -5.07 12.62
C ASP A 72 -3.97 -4.31 11.85
N LYS A 73 -3.78 -4.17 10.54
CA LYS A 73 -4.79 -3.64 9.63
C LYS A 73 -5.71 -4.74 9.09
N GLY A 74 -5.15 -5.91 8.80
CA GLY A 74 -5.85 -6.96 8.08
C GLY A 74 -4.91 -7.97 7.45
N TYR A 75 -5.47 -8.84 6.60
CA TYR A 75 -4.71 -9.90 5.92
C TYR A 75 -5.27 -10.24 4.55
N PHE A 76 -4.42 -10.87 3.74
CA PHE A 76 -4.80 -11.51 2.48
C PHE A 76 -5.13 -12.99 2.72
N SER A 77 -6.16 -13.49 2.06
CA SER A 77 -6.48 -14.93 2.03
C SER A 77 -5.74 -15.60 0.88
N PHE A 78 -5.09 -16.72 1.17
CA PHE A 78 -4.29 -17.53 0.24
C PHE A 78 -3.05 -16.79 -0.29
N GLY A 79 -2.03 -16.60 0.57
CA GLY A 79 -0.76 -15.96 0.23
C GLY A 79 -0.72 -14.45 0.53
N GLY A 80 0.45 -13.83 0.32
CA GLY A 80 0.65 -12.39 0.42
C GLY A 80 0.61 -11.70 -0.95
N SER A 81 0.33 -10.40 -0.97
CA SER A 81 0.33 -9.56 -2.18
C SER A 81 1.00 -8.22 -1.90
N CYS A 82 0.64 -7.18 -2.64
CA CYS A 82 1.18 -5.82 -2.52
C CYS A 82 0.27 -4.92 -1.68
N VAL A 83 0.88 -4.06 -0.87
CA VAL A 83 0.21 -2.91 -0.23
C VAL A 83 0.79 -1.63 -0.81
N THR A 84 -0.06 -0.71 -1.23
CA THR A 84 0.33 0.60 -1.77
C THR A 84 -0.16 1.70 -0.85
N THR A 85 0.73 2.63 -0.49
CA THR A 85 0.39 3.80 0.30
C THR A 85 0.55 5.06 -0.55
N VAL A 86 -0.48 5.89 -0.58
CA VAL A 86 -0.51 7.12 -1.37
C VAL A 86 -0.66 8.31 -0.43
N TYR A 87 0.26 9.25 -0.55
CA TYR A 87 0.30 10.48 0.21
C TYR A 87 -0.10 11.67 -0.66
N LYS A 88 -0.62 12.73 -0.04
CA LYS A 88 -0.74 14.03 -0.72
C LYS A 88 0.65 14.52 -1.12
N LYS A 89 0.71 15.27 -2.23
CA LYS A 89 1.96 15.92 -2.65
C LYS A 89 2.51 16.78 -1.51
N GLY A 90 3.77 16.54 -1.13
CA GLY A 90 4.46 17.27 -0.07
C GLY A 90 4.12 16.81 1.35
N ALA A 91 3.30 15.78 1.53
CA ALA A 91 3.00 15.25 2.87
C ALA A 91 4.06 14.28 3.41
N ILE A 92 5.00 13.85 2.56
CA ILE A 92 6.12 13.00 2.92
C ILE A 92 7.35 13.37 2.08
N ARG A 93 8.51 13.44 2.72
CA ARG A 93 9.83 13.39 2.10
C ARG A 93 10.36 11.97 2.28
N LEU A 94 10.45 11.22 1.18
CA LEU A 94 11.09 9.90 1.17
C LEU A 94 12.60 10.06 1.41
N ASP A 95 13.20 9.07 2.07
CA ASP A 95 14.65 9.04 2.31
C ASP A 95 15.42 9.00 0.97
N ASP A 96 16.60 9.62 0.93
CA ASP A 96 17.32 9.91 -0.32
C ASP A 96 17.75 8.63 -1.07
N ASP A 97 18.06 7.57 -0.34
CA ASP A 97 18.42 6.26 -0.89
C ASP A 97 17.24 5.61 -1.65
N LEU A 98 16.01 5.75 -1.14
CA LEU A 98 14.82 5.28 -1.83
C LEU A 98 14.60 6.02 -3.16
N LEU A 99 14.82 7.34 -3.17
CA LEU A 99 14.71 8.16 -4.37
C LEU A 99 15.76 7.78 -5.41
N GLU A 100 17.00 7.52 -4.98
CA GLU A 100 18.08 7.04 -5.84
C GLU A 100 17.72 5.68 -6.46
N GLN A 101 17.33 4.69 -5.66
CA GLN A 101 16.98 3.36 -6.18
C GLN A 101 15.74 3.40 -7.08
N ALA A 102 14.76 4.24 -6.76
CA ALA A 102 13.58 4.46 -7.60
C ALA A 102 13.95 5.06 -8.97
N ALA A 103 14.90 6.01 -9.02
CA ALA A 103 15.39 6.56 -10.29
C ALA A 103 16.05 5.49 -11.18
N HIS A 104 16.60 4.44 -10.57
CA HIS A 104 17.12 3.26 -11.28
C HIS A 104 16.07 2.15 -11.52
N GLY A 105 14.81 2.37 -11.12
CA GLY A 105 13.72 1.41 -11.23
C GLY A 105 13.95 0.13 -10.42
N ARG A 106 14.68 0.22 -9.31
CA ARG A 106 15.03 -0.91 -8.44
C ARG A 106 14.06 -1.00 -7.28
N GLU A 107 13.57 -2.20 -7.03
CA GLU A 107 12.91 -2.54 -5.78
C GLU A 107 13.97 -2.72 -4.69
N VAL A 108 13.68 -2.21 -3.50
CA VAL A 108 14.56 -2.33 -2.34
C VAL A 108 13.92 -3.26 -1.31
N TYR A 109 14.77 -4.03 -0.63
CA TYR A 109 14.34 -4.82 0.51
C TYR A 109 14.32 -3.93 1.75
N ALA A 110 13.24 -4.02 2.54
CA ALA A 110 13.10 -3.30 3.80
C ALA A 110 12.54 -4.23 4.88
N LYS A 111 12.93 -3.99 6.13
CA LYS A 111 12.40 -4.67 7.31
C LYS A 111 11.30 -3.84 7.97
N MET A 112 10.39 -4.51 8.68
CA MET A 112 9.38 -3.82 9.47
C MET A 112 10.05 -2.88 10.48
N GLY A 113 9.60 -1.62 10.52
CA GLY A 113 10.12 -0.59 11.41
C GLY A 113 11.29 0.21 10.84
N GLU A 114 11.83 -0.16 9.67
CA GLU A 114 12.78 0.70 8.96
C GLU A 114 12.08 1.98 8.48
N ARG A 115 12.81 3.10 8.55
CA ARG A 115 12.29 4.40 8.12
C ARG A 115 12.30 4.45 6.60
N CYS A 116 11.21 4.94 6.02
CA CYS A 116 11.09 5.20 4.58
C CYS A 116 10.99 6.69 4.24
N GLY A 117 10.84 7.54 5.25
CA GLY A 117 10.72 8.97 5.08
C GLY A 117 10.24 9.66 6.35
N ILE A 118 10.05 10.97 6.23
CA ILE A 118 9.53 11.85 7.27
C ILE A 118 8.42 12.73 6.68
N ALA A 119 7.51 13.21 7.53
CA ALA A 119 6.49 14.17 7.14
C ALA A 119 7.12 15.50 6.69
#